data_AF-G9ZCQ6-F1
#
_entry.id   AF-G9ZCQ6-F1
#
_cell.length_a   1.000
_cell.length_b   1.000
_cell.length_c   1.000
_cell.angle_alpha   90.00
_cell.angle_beta   90.00
_cell.angle_gamma   90.00
#
_symmetry.space_group_name_H-M   'P 1'
#
loop_
_entity.id
_entity.type
_entity.pdbx_description
1 polymer ?
#
loop_
_entity_poly.entity_id
_entity_poly.type
_entity_poly.pdbx_seq_one_letter_code
_entity_poly.pdbx_strand_id
1 'polypeptide(L)'
;MGSAPGQHGVRRGRLSDYGNQLREKQKLKRIYGVLERQFRNYYKKASQRKGTTGENLLQFLEQRLDNVVYRMGYGATRAESRQLVSHGAIEVNGKRVTIASYQVNAEDIVAVCEKSRKQLRIQSSLEVASQRGFVDWIEVDTAKMSGLFKRVPERIDLSSDINESLVVELYSK
;
A
#
# COMPACT_ATOMS: atom_id res chain seq x y z
N MET A 1 -23.55 1.26 -8.24
CA MET A 1 -22.83 2.14 -7.28
C MET A 1 -23.56 2.12 -5.94
N GLY A 2 -22.89 1.70 -4.85
CA GLY A 2 -23.53 1.42 -3.57
C GLY A 2 -24.01 2.66 -2.80
N SER A 3 -25.08 2.48 -2.01
CA SER A 3 -25.52 3.41 -0.97
C SER A 3 -24.54 3.43 0.20
N ALA A 4 -24.53 4.51 0.98
CA ALA A 4 -23.74 4.53 2.22
C ALA A 4 -24.28 3.47 3.20
N PRO A 5 -23.44 2.89 4.08
CA PRO A 5 -23.91 1.96 5.09
C PRO A 5 -24.78 2.68 6.15
N GLY A 6 -25.71 1.94 6.76
CA GLY A 6 -26.60 2.42 7.83
C GLY A 6 -28.02 2.76 7.37
N GLN A 7 -28.95 2.83 8.33
CA GLN A 7 -30.40 2.99 8.10
C GLN A 7 -30.78 4.22 7.27
N HIS A 8 -29.97 5.28 7.31
CA HIS A 8 -30.19 6.53 6.56
C HIS A 8 -29.29 6.69 5.33
N GLY A 9 -28.57 5.64 4.91
CA GLY A 9 -27.58 5.69 3.83
C GLY A 9 -28.12 5.99 2.42
N VAL A 10 -29.45 5.93 2.27
CA VAL A 10 -30.18 6.30 1.04
C VAL A 10 -30.24 7.82 0.86
N ARG A 11 -30.24 8.60 1.96
CA ARG A 11 -30.30 10.06 1.91
C ARG A 11 -28.91 10.63 1.62
N ARG A 12 -28.60 10.85 0.34
CA ARG A 12 -27.38 11.56 -0.08
C ARG A 12 -27.56 13.07 0.07
N GLY A 13 -26.99 13.64 1.13
CA GLY A 13 -26.76 15.09 1.21
C GLY A 13 -25.60 15.51 0.31
N ARG A 14 -25.63 16.75 -0.20
CA ARG A 14 -24.48 17.34 -0.93
C ARG A 14 -23.29 17.44 0.02
N LEU A 15 -22.16 16.84 -0.35
CA LEU A 15 -20.92 16.96 0.43
C LEU A 15 -20.37 18.38 0.29
N SER A 16 -19.88 18.92 1.41
CA SER A 16 -19.08 20.15 1.40
C SER A 16 -17.67 19.88 0.87
N ASP A 17 -16.93 20.94 0.55
CA ASP A 17 -15.54 20.82 0.07
C ASP A 17 -14.65 20.13 1.11
N TYR A 18 -14.79 20.50 2.39
CA TYR A 18 -14.15 19.78 3.50
C TYR A 18 -14.56 18.30 3.54
N GLY A 19 -15.84 18.01 3.28
CA GLY A 19 -16.35 16.64 3.19
C GLY A 19 -15.67 15.83 2.08
N ASN A 20 -15.47 16.42 0.91
CA ASN A 20 -14.78 15.78 -0.21
C ASN A 20 -13.31 15.52 0.13
N GLN A 21 -12.61 16.53 0.66
CA GLN A 21 -11.22 16.42 1.11
C GLN A 21 -11.04 15.34 2.18
N LEU A 22 -11.91 15.32 3.20
CA LEU A 22 -11.89 14.32 4.26
C LEU A 22 -12.16 12.91 3.70
N ARG A 23 -13.11 12.75 2.79
CA ARG A 23 -13.44 11.45 2.18
C ARG A 23 -12.24 10.87 1.45
N GLU A 24 -11.49 11.68 0.72
CA GLU A 24 -10.33 11.22 -0.05
C GLU A 24 -9.18 10.79 0.87
N LYS A 25 -8.89 11.56 1.93
CA LYS A 25 -7.95 11.13 2.97
C LYS A 25 -8.37 9.80 3.60
N GLN A 26 -9.65 9.66 3.97
CA GLN A 26 -10.13 8.43 4.59
C GLN A 26 -10.11 7.25 3.61
N LYS A 27 -10.32 7.48 2.30
CA LYS A 27 -10.19 6.47 1.26
C LYS A 27 -8.76 5.94 1.23
N LEU A 28 -7.75 6.81 1.13
CA LEU A 28 -6.34 6.41 1.17
C LEU A 28 -5.97 5.65 2.44
N LYS A 29 -6.35 6.18 3.61
CA LYS A 29 -6.07 5.50 4.89
C LYS A 29 -6.66 4.10 4.97
N ARG A 30 -7.87 3.90 4.44
CA ARG A 30 -8.53 2.58 4.41
C ARG A 30 -7.87 1.64 3.42
N ILE A 31 -7.48 2.13 2.24
CA ILE A 31 -6.77 1.33 1.23
C ILE A 31 -5.47 0.79 1.82
N TYR A 32 -4.64 1.65 2.42
CA TYR A 32 -3.32 1.25 2.93
C TYR A 32 -3.35 0.75 4.39
N GLY A 33 -4.50 0.77 5.07
CA GLY A 33 -4.62 0.33 6.47
C GLY A 33 -3.81 1.16 7.47
N VAL A 34 -3.66 2.47 7.23
CA VAL A 34 -2.79 3.36 8.03
C VAL A 34 -3.61 4.20 9.03
N LEU A 35 -3.15 4.27 10.28
CA LEU A 35 -3.75 5.10 11.32
C LEU A 35 -3.52 6.60 11.07
N GLU A 36 -4.40 7.46 11.58
CA GLU A 36 -4.36 8.92 11.34
C GLU A 36 -3.01 9.55 11.72
N ARG A 37 -2.47 9.20 12.91
CA ARG A 37 -1.18 9.72 13.37
C ARG A 37 -0.04 9.34 12.41
N GLN A 38 -0.04 8.09 11.94
CA GLN A 38 0.98 7.62 11.02
C GLN A 38 0.83 8.25 9.63
N PHE A 39 -0.41 8.41 9.15
CA PHE A 39 -0.69 9.08 7.89
C PHE A 39 -0.24 10.55 7.91
N ARG A 40 -0.53 11.29 8.99
CA ARG A 40 -0.04 12.65 9.20
C ARG A 40 1.49 12.72 9.20
N ASN A 41 2.16 11.74 9.78
CA ASN A 41 3.63 11.69 9.75
C ASN A 41 4.17 11.45 8.33
N TYR A 42 3.52 10.63 7.52
CA TYR A 42 3.88 10.48 6.10
C TYR A 42 3.65 11.77 5.32
N TYR A 43 2.53 12.45 5.56
CA TYR A 43 2.27 13.76 4.95
C TYR A 43 3.36 14.78 5.29
N LYS A 44 3.75 14.89 6.58
CA LYS A 44 4.83 15.79 7.01
C LYS A 44 6.16 15.46 6.33
N LYS A 45 6.49 14.18 6.15
CA LYS A 45 7.68 13.76 5.41
C LYS A 45 7.58 14.09 3.92
N ALA A 46 6.40 13.89 3.33
CA ALA A 46 6.13 14.17 1.93
C ALA A 46 6.24 15.67 1.62
N SER A 47 5.75 16.54 2.49
CA SER A 47 5.82 18.00 2.31
C SER A 47 7.22 18.58 2.49
N GLN A 48 8.12 17.86 3.15
CA GLN A 48 9.53 18.22 3.30
C GLN A 48 10.40 17.73 2.16
N ARG A 49 9.91 16.79 1.35
CA ARG A 49 10.63 16.23 0.20
C ARG A 49 10.43 17.15 -1.00
N LYS A 50 11.47 17.30 -1.83
CA LYS A 50 11.37 18.04 -3.10
C LYS A 50 10.33 17.38 -4.02
N GLY A 51 9.68 18.19 -4.87
CA GLY A 51 8.64 17.73 -5.79
C GLY A 51 7.23 17.89 -5.24
N THR A 52 6.25 17.24 -5.87
CA THR A 52 4.83 17.37 -5.55
C THR A 52 4.48 16.59 -4.27
N THR A 53 4.00 17.28 -3.24
CA THR A 53 3.64 16.69 -1.93
C THR A 53 2.68 15.51 -2.05
N GLY A 54 1.66 15.62 -2.91
CA GLY A 54 0.67 14.56 -3.11
C GLY A 54 1.29 13.27 -3.67
N GLU A 55 2.15 13.41 -4.69
CA GLU A 55 2.89 12.28 -5.27
C GLU A 55 3.85 11.66 -4.24
N ASN A 56 4.64 12.50 -3.55
CA ASN A 56 5.54 12.04 -2.49
C ASN A 56 4.81 11.25 -1.40
N LEU A 57 3.60 11.68 -1.02
CA LEU A 57 2.76 10.97 -0.05
C LEU A 57 2.37 9.57 -0.56
N LEU A 58 1.95 9.46 -1.82
CA LEU A 58 1.59 8.17 -2.41
C LEU A 58 2.80 7.24 -2.51
N GLN A 59 3.97 7.77 -2.88
CA GLN A 59 5.22 7.00 -2.89
C GLN A 59 5.53 6.41 -1.51
N PHE A 60 5.46 7.22 -0.43
CA PHE A 60 5.67 6.72 0.94
C PHE A 60 4.68 5.63 1.36
N LEU A 61 3.43 5.68 0.86
CA LEU A 61 2.42 4.66 1.13
C LEU A 61 2.68 3.38 0.34
N GLU A 62 3.10 3.49 -0.92
CA GLU A 62 3.41 2.34 -1.77
C GLU A 62 4.70 1.62 -1.34
N GLN A 63 5.69 2.35 -0.83
CA GLN A 63 6.96 1.81 -0.33
C GLN A 63 6.87 1.05 1.00
N ARG A 64 5.70 1.02 1.65
CA ARG A 64 5.54 0.24 2.89
C ARG A 64 5.71 -1.25 2.61
N LEU A 65 6.45 -1.95 3.46
CA LEU A 65 6.71 -3.39 3.31
C LEU A 65 5.43 -4.22 3.21
N ASP A 66 4.40 -3.94 4.04
CA ASP A 66 3.12 -4.66 3.94
C ASP A 66 2.43 -4.46 2.58
N ASN A 67 2.54 -3.26 2.01
CA ASN A 67 2.00 -2.97 0.69
C ASN A 67 2.84 -3.62 -0.43
N VAL A 68 4.18 -3.60 -0.34
CA VAL A 68 5.05 -4.26 -1.32
C VAL A 68 4.80 -5.78 -1.34
N VAL A 69 4.67 -6.41 -0.16
CA VAL A 69 4.34 -7.84 -0.03
C VAL A 69 2.98 -8.16 -0.65
N TYR A 70 2.00 -7.27 -0.53
CA TYR A 70 0.71 -7.39 -1.21
C TYR A 70 0.85 -7.27 -2.73
N ARG A 71 1.62 -6.28 -3.22
CA ARG A 71 1.85 -6.07 -4.67
C ARG A 71 2.65 -7.22 -5.31
N MET A 72 3.53 -7.88 -4.55
CA MET A 72 4.23 -9.10 -4.97
C MET A 72 3.35 -10.35 -4.93
N GLY A 73 2.11 -10.26 -4.43
CA GLY A 73 1.15 -11.36 -4.44
C GLY A 73 1.33 -12.39 -3.32
N TYR A 74 2.20 -12.14 -2.33
CA TYR A 74 2.43 -13.10 -1.24
C TYR A 74 1.27 -13.16 -0.22
N GLY A 75 0.37 -12.18 -0.22
CA GLY A 75 -0.86 -12.20 0.57
C GLY A 75 -2.04 -11.70 -0.25
N ALA A 76 -3.22 -12.30 -0.05
CA ALA A 76 -4.39 -12.06 -0.89
C ALA A 76 -5.01 -10.68 -0.62
N THR A 77 -4.79 -10.15 0.58
CA THR A 77 -5.21 -8.81 1.00
C THR A 77 -4.07 -8.07 1.70
N ARG A 78 -4.12 -6.73 1.71
CA ARG A 78 -3.14 -5.92 2.47
C ARG A 78 -3.12 -6.25 3.96
N ALA A 79 -4.27 -6.64 4.53
CA ALA A 79 -4.34 -7.06 5.93
C ALA A 79 -3.58 -8.38 6.17
N GLU A 80 -3.72 -9.35 5.25
CA GLU A 80 -2.97 -10.60 5.30
C GLU A 80 -1.47 -10.38 5.10
N SER A 81 -1.09 -9.55 4.12
CA SER A 81 0.32 -9.17 3.88
C SER A 81 0.93 -8.52 5.12
N ARG A 82 0.18 -7.66 5.82
CA ARG A 82 0.61 -7.10 7.10
C ARG A 82 0.81 -8.17 8.17
N GLN A 83 -0.10 -9.15 8.26
CA GLN A 83 0.03 -10.26 9.21
C GLN A 83 1.28 -11.10 8.91
N LEU A 84 1.55 -11.41 7.65
CA LEU A 84 2.76 -12.11 7.20
C LEU A 84 4.03 -11.39 7.64
N VAL A 85 4.10 -10.08 7.42
CA VAL A 85 5.23 -9.27 7.89
C VAL A 85 5.34 -9.33 9.42
N SER A 86 4.28 -9.04 10.15
CA SER A 86 4.32 -9.01 11.63
C SER A 86 4.68 -10.36 12.25
N HIS A 87 4.31 -11.48 11.62
CA HIS A 87 4.66 -12.83 12.07
C HIS A 87 6.09 -13.24 11.64
N GLY A 88 6.84 -12.37 10.96
CA GLY A 88 8.23 -12.62 10.56
C GLY A 88 8.37 -13.63 9.43
N ALA A 89 7.37 -13.70 8.54
CA ALA A 89 7.39 -14.56 7.36
C ALA A 89 8.15 -13.94 6.17
N ILE A 90 8.58 -12.68 6.28
CA ILE A 90 9.18 -11.89 5.20
C ILE A 90 10.61 -11.50 5.56
N GLU A 91 11.48 -11.56 4.56
CA GLU A 91 12.85 -11.07 4.61
C GLU A 91 13.09 -9.99 3.56
N VAL A 92 13.93 -9.02 3.89
CA VAL A 92 14.41 -7.97 2.99
C VAL A 92 15.93 -8.08 2.93
N ASN A 93 16.49 -8.29 1.75
CA ASN A 93 17.92 -8.50 1.51
C ASN A 93 18.50 -9.61 2.43
N GLY A 94 17.77 -10.72 2.55
CA GLY A 94 18.14 -11.87 3.39
C GLY A 94 18.01 -11.65 4.90
N LYS A 95 17.53 -10.49 5.36
CA LYS A 95 17.30 -10.21 6.78
C LYS A 95 15.80 -10.24 7.09
N ARG A 96 15.41 -10.99 8.13
CA ARG A 96 14.01 -11.04 8.58
C ARG A 96 13.54 -9.68 9.08
N VAL A 97 12.43 -9.18 8.55
CA VAL A 97 11.83 -7.88 8.93
C VAL A 97 10.39 -8.07 9.38
N THR A 98 10.07 -7.60 10.60
CA THR A 98 8.73 -7.74 11.20
C THR A 98 7.91 -6.45 11.21
N ILE A 99 8.47 -5.35 10.70
CA ILE A 99 7.89 -4.01 10.76
C ILE A 99 7.14 -3.73 9.46
N ALA A 100 5.81 -3.80 9.49
CA ALA A 100 4.95 -3.53 8.32
C ALA A 100 5.15 -2.14 7.69
N SER A 101 5.53 -1.14 8.49
CA SER A 101 5.81 0.22 8.01
C SER A 101 7.25 0.45 7.54
N TYR A 102 8.08 -0.59 7.49
CA TYR A 102 9.41 -0.53 6.91
C TYR A 102 9.33 0.05 5.50
N GLN A 103 10.24 0.96 5.16
CA GLN A 103 10.29 1.62 3.86
C GLN A 103 11.25 0.85 2.96
N VAL A 104 10.70 0.21 1.94
CA VAL A 104 11.44 -0.52 0.93
C VAL A 104 12.06 0.47 -0.04
N ASN A 105 13.36 0.33 -0.28
CA ASN A 105 14.10 1.16 -1.22
C ASN A 105 14.14 0.48 -2.59
N ALA A 106 14.41 1.27 -3.63
CA ALA A 106 14.71 0.72 -4.95
C ALA A 106 15.84 -0.30 -4.84
N GLU A 107 15.74 -1.36 -5.64
CA GLU A 107 16.67 -2.49 -5.73
C GLU A 107 16.67 -3.42 -4.51
N ASP A 108 15.84 -3.18 -3.49
CA ASP A 108 15.66 -4.14 -2.39
C ASP A 108 15.00 -5.43 -2.89
N ILE A 109 15.51 -6.56 -2.41
CA ILE A 109 14.97 -7.89 -2.65
C ILE A 109 14.09 -8.27 -1.45
N VAL A 110 12.80 -8.48 -1.70
CA VAL A 110 11.83 -8.93 -0.69
C VAL A 110 11.44 -10.37 -1.00
N ALA A 111 11.64 -11.26 -0.03
CA ALA A 111 11.36 -12.68 -0.19
C ALA A 111 10.56 -13.25 0.98
N VAL A 112 9.94 -14.41 0.73
CA VAL A 112 9.30 -15.21 1.77
C VAL A 112 10.36 -16.08 2.43
N CYS A 113 10.46 -15.99 3.76
CA CYS A 113 11.39 -16.81 4.54
C CYS A 113 11.12 -18.31 4.28
N GLU A 114 12.18 -19.10 4.21
CA GLU A 114 12.13 -20.53 3.83
C GLU A 114 11.06 -21.34 4.59
N LYS A 115 10.97 -21.16 5.91
CA LYS A 115 9.98 -21.84 6.77
C LYS A 115 8.53 -21.51 6.43
N SER A 116 8.29 -20.34 5.82
CA SER A 116 6.96 -19.85 5.49
C SER A 116 6.53 -20.17 4.05
N ARG A 117 7.45 -20.54 3.16
CA ARG A 117 7.14 -20.84 1.74
C ARG A 117 6.14 -21.99 1.54
N LYS A 118 6.05 -22.89 2.52
CA LYS A 118 5.08 -24.02 2.50
C LYS A 118 3.67 -23.63 2.97
N GLN A 119 3.45 -22.39 3.42
CA GLN A 119 2.13 -21.95 3.83
C GLN A 119 1.20 -21.88 2.63
N LEU A 120 0.13 -22.69 2.64
CA LEU A 120 -0.86 -22.77 1.56
C LEU A 120 -1.42 -21.40 1.18
N ARG A 121 -1.67 -20.53 2.17
CA ARG A 121 -2.18 -19.16 1.92
C ARG A 121 -1.28 -18.31 1.02
N ILE A 122 0.05 -18.46 1.15
CA ILE A 122 1.02 -17.72 0.33
C ILE A 122 1.02 -18.28 -1.09
N GLN A 123 1.01 -19.61 -1.21
CA GLN A 123 0.99 -20.30 -2.51
C GLN A 123 -0.27 -19.96 -3.31
N SER A 124 -1.45 -20.08 -2.70
CA SER A 124 -2.73 -19.73 -3.34
C SER A 124 -2.78 -18.25 -3.71
N SER A 125 -2.28 -17.36 -2.85
CA SER A 125 -2.23 -15.92 -3.16
C SER A 125 -1.32 -15.63 -4.36
N LEU A 126 -0.16 -16.27 -4.41
CA LEU A 126 0.82 -16.07 -5.48
C LEU A 126 0.31 -16.60 -6.82
N GLU A 127 -0.41 -17.72 -6.82
CA GLU A 127 -1.09 -18.26 -8.01
C GLU A 127 -2.16 -17.30 -8.54
N VAL A 128 -2.99 -16.74 -7.66
CA VAL A 128 -4.00 -15.74 -8.08
C VAL A 128 -3.31 -14.47 -8.60
N ALA A 129 -2.21 -14.05 -7.99
CA ALA A 129 -1.47 -12.87 -8.42
C ALA A 129 -0.79 -13.08 -9.79
N SER A 130 -0.20 -14.25 -10.04
CA SER A 130 0.45 -14.55 -11.33
C SER A 130 -0.55 -14.54 -12.49
N GLN A 131 -1.80 -14.96 -12.26
CA GLN A 131 -2.88 -14.87 -13.26
C GLN A 131 -3.30 -13.43 -13.55
N ARG A 132 -3.25 -12.53 -12.56
CA ARG A 132 -3.60 -11.10 -12.72
C ARG A 132 -2.47 -10.27 -13.34
N GLY A 133 -1.24 -10.76 -13.25
CA GLY A 133 -0.04 -10.00 -13.59
C GLY A 133 0.44 -9.11 -12.44
N PHE A 134 1.73 -8.77 -12.49
CA PHE A 134 2.39 -7.89 -11.53
C PHE A 134 2.51 -6.47 -12.08
N VAL A 135 2.74 -5.51 -11.19
CA VAL A 135 2.94 -4.10 -11.54
C VAL A 135 4.35 -3.84 -12.09
N ASP A 136 4.48 -2.85 -12.97
CA ASP A 136 5.72 -2.63 -13.73
C ASP A 136 6.95 -2.27 -12.89
N TRP A 137 6.77 -1.71 -11.70
CA TRP A 137 7.88 -1.34 -10.80
C TRP A 137 8.32 -2.46 -9.86
N ILE A 138 7.72 -3.65 -9.97
CA ILE A 138 8.08 -4.84 -9.20
C ILE A 138 8.35 -6.01 -10.16
N GLU A 139 9.33 -6.82 -9.83
CA GLU A 139 9.58 -8.09 -10.52
C GLU A 139 9.48 -9.22 -9.50
N VAL A 140 8.83 -10.33 -9.86
CA VAL A 140 8.58 -11.45 -8.94
C VAL A 140 9.01 -12.75 -9.59
N ASP A 141 9.93 -13.45 -8.93
CA ASP A 141 10.23 -14.85 -9.19
C ASP A 141 9.27 -15.71 -8.35
N THR A 142 8.24 -16.22 -9.03
CA THR A 142 7.19 -17.02 -8.39
C THR A 142 7.71 -18.37 -7.88
N ALA A 143 8.76 -18.93 -8.50
CA ALA A 143 9.33 -20.21 -8.10
C ALA A 143 10.15 -20.06 -6.80
N LYS A 144 10.92 -18.98 -6.67
CA LYS A 144 11.71 -18.70 -5.47
C LYS A 144 10.91 -17.99 -4.37
N MET A 145 9.73 -17.46 -4.68
CA MET A 145 8.96 -16.55 -3.81
C MET A 145 9.82 -15.37 -3.36
N SER A 146 10.50 -14.77 -4.33
CA SER A 146 11.40 -13.64 -4.16
C SER A 146 11.06 -12.58 -5.19
N GLY A 147 11.12 -11.30 -4.82
CA GLY A 147 10.81 -10.20 -5.71
C GLY A 147 11.75 -9.03 -5.55
N LEU A 148 12.06 -8.38 -6.66
CA LEU A 148 12.87 -7.17 -6.73
C LEU A 148 11.96 -5.94 -6.79
N PHE A 149 12.14 -5.02 -5.86
CA PHE A 149 11.50 -3.71 -5.93
C PHE A 149 12.30 -2.80 -6.86
N LYS A 150 12.04 -2.87 -8.17
CA LYS A 150 12.88 -2.25 -9.21
C LYS A 150 13.06 -0.74 -9.03
N ARG A 151 11.96 -0.03 -8.78
CA ARG A 151 11.96 1.43 -8.59
C ARG A 151 10.80 1.87 -7.73
N VAL A 152 10.90 3.10 -7.21
CA VAL A 152 9.74 3.78 -6.61
C VAL A 152 8.74 4.10 -7.72
N PRO A 153 7.43 3.80 -7.56
CA PRO A 153 6.43 4.13 -8.57
C PRO A 153 6.26 5.63 -8.73
N GLU A 154 6.03 6.07 -9.96
CA GLU A 154 5.69 7.45 -10.29
C GLU A 154 4.18 7.67 -10.20
N ARG A 155 3.71 8.90 -10.31
CA ARG A 155 2.25 9.14 -10.28
C ARG A 155 1.47 8.40 -11.36
N ILE A 156 2.03 8.25 -12.56
CA ILE A 156 1.37 7.60 -13.72
C ILE A 156 1.15 6.10 -13.53
N ASP A 157 2.00 5.48 -12.73
CA ASP A 157 1.94 4.07 -12.35
C ASP A 157 0.75 3.77 -11.41
N LEU A 158 0.24 4.79 -10.71
CA LEU A 158 -0.76 4.64 -9.66
C LEU A 158 -2.18 4.91 -10.17
N SER A 159 -3.17 4.31 -9.50
CA SER A 159 -4.58 4.45 -9.86
C SER A 159 -5.01 5.91 -10.02
N SER A 160 -5.64 6.21 -11.14
CA SER A 160 -6.24 7.53 -11.43
C SER A 160 -7.45 7.86 -10.54
N ASP A 161 -8.01 6.87 -9.85
CA ASP A 161 -9.17 7.04 -8.97
C ASP A 161 -8.83 7.77 -7.66
N ILE A 162 -7.55 7.97 -7.38
CA ILE A 162 -7.06 8.68 -6.19
C ILE A 162 -6.85 10.14 -6.58
N ASN A 163 -7.44 11.06 -5.80
CA ASN A 163 -7.20 12.50 -5.95
C ASN A 163 -6.36 13.02 -4.77
N GLU A 164 -5.04 12.91 -4.89
CA GLU A 164 -4.10 13.30 -3.85
C GLU A 164 -4.11 14.81 -3.54
N SER A 165 -4.50 15.66 -4.49
CA SER A 165 -4.58 17.12 -4.32
C SER A 165 -5.55 17.50 -3.20
N LEU A 166 -6.71 16.82 -3.13
CA LEU A 166 -7.70 17.04 -2.07
C LEU A 166 -7.15 16.70 -0.67
N VAL A 167 -6.22 15.75 -0.58
CA VAL A 167 -5.57 15.38 0.68
C VAL A 167 -4.54 16.43 1.09
N VAL A 168 -3.79 16.99 0.13
CA VAL A 168 -2.86 18.09 0.38
C VAL A 168 -3.60 19.33 0.87
N GLU A 169 -4.69 19.72 0.18
CA GLU A 169 -5.54 20.85 0.60
C GLU A 169 -6.07 20.68 2.02
N LEU A 170 -6.42 19.46 2.44
CA LEU A 170 -6.94 19.19 3.77
C LEU A 170 -5.92 19.50 4.88
N TYR A 171 -4.64 19.22 4.64
CA TYR A 171 -3.57 19.41 5.62
C TYR A 171 -2.88 20.78 5.53
N SER A 172 -3.14 21.54 4.45
CA SER A 172 -2.65 22.91 4.28
C SER A 172 -3.58 23.97 4.89
N LYS A 173 -4.73 23.55 5.43
CA LYS A 173 -5.61 24.36 6.28
C LYS A 173 -5.12 24.35 7.73
#